data_AF-F4MP19-F1
#
_entry.id   AF-F4MP19-F1
#
_cell.length_a   1.000
_cell.length_b   1.000
_cell.length_c   1.000
_cell.angle_alpha   90.00
_cell.angle_beta   90.00
_cell.angle_gamma   90.00
#
_symmetry.space_group_name_H-M   'P 1'
#
loop_
_entity.id
_entity.type
_entity.pdbx_description
1 polymer ?
#
loop_
_entity_poly.entity_id
_entity_poly.type
_entity_poly.pdbx_seq_one_letter_code
_entity_poly.pdbx_strand_id
1 'polypeptide(L)'
;MKKYLKFTILNLMIVPSALLFMLIHKDINSFLYQKLETKKQVKEQNHEYNPSDKSEITKIGFYEKNNKVTIKQIPWYVKKVPDKLPEEIVSLHRAFAHRYKDHGEVIGFEKWDTKNVTDMSYLFYDNHTVNADLSVWNTSKVTNMRGMFKNAINYNNNDKPLDWKTDSVTDMESMFDGATSFNQNLKKWNVTNVNNNKNFSRASGIFEYKDKKPDWKIEEINEHIEKKVEEKPKVIVHPSPPKPKITLPLTKIITPTANPAPNSRSNLETPKSNISITTQQSKKLSTPAIVGIVVGSQVILTSLAAGIPYLIKRFKK
;
A
#
# COMPACT_ATOMS: atom_id res chain seq x y z
N MET A 1 -75.06 -23.87 67.93
CA MET A 1 -74.52 -23.40 69.23
C MET A 1 -73.28 -24.22 69.59
N LYS A 2 -72.21 -23.56 70.07
CA LYS A 2 -70.91 -24.08 70.61
C LYS A 2 -69.99 -24.74 69.57
N LYS A 3 -68.88 -24.17 69.07
CA LYS A 3 -67.71 -23.41 69.58
C LYS A 3 -66.57 -24.31 70.14
N TYR A 4 -65.37 -24.10 69.57
CA TYR A 4 -63.99 -24.45 69.96
C TYR A 4 -63.27 -25.68 69.36
N LEU A 5 -62.46 -25.39 68.33
CA LEU A 5 -60.98 -25.43 68.30
C LEU A 5 -60.26 -26.66 68.90
N LYS A 6 -59.55 -27.41 68.05
CA LYS A 6 -58.24 -28.01 68.37
C LYS A 6 -57.38 -28.20 67.12
N PHE A 7 -56.12 -27.82 67.29
CA PHE A 7 -55.01 -27.70 66.34
C PHE A 7 -54.21 -29.02 66.23
N THR A 8 -53.31 -29.08 65.24
CA THR A 8 -52.12 -29.97 65.06
C THR A 8 -52.43 -31.40 64.56
N ILE A 9 -51.80 -31.97 63.51
CA ILE A 9 -50.36 -32.23 63.25
C ILE A 9 -50.13 -32.28 61.71
N LEU A 10 -49.34 -31.38 61.13
CA LEU A 10 -47.96 -31.61 60.64
C LEU A 10 -47.84 -32.65 59.52
N ASN A 11 -47.70 -32.21 58.27
CA ASN A 11 -46.77 -32.86 57.35
C ASN A 11 -45.90 -31.79 56.69
N LEU A 12 -44.69 -31.75 57.23
CA LEU A 12 -43.54 -30.95 56.88
C LEU A 12 -42.99 -31.44 55.55
N MET A 13 -43.40 -30.85 54.42
CA MET A 13 -42.57 -30.88 53.21
C MET A 13 -41.69 -29.65 53.20
N ILE A 14 -40.60 -29.72 53.97
CA ILE A 14 -39.40 -28.93 53.68
C ILE A 14 -38.85 -29.52 52.37
N VAL A 15 -39.31 -29.00 51.24
CA VAL A 15 -38.59 -29.18 49.99
C VAL A 15 -37.29 -28.39 50.16
N PRO A 16 -36.11 -29.01 49.99
CA PRO A 16 -34.85 -28.40 50.37
C PRO A 16 -34.65 -27.15 49.52
N SER A 17 -34.66 -26.00 50.20
CA SER A 17 -34.35 -24.68 49.66
C SER A 17 -33.12 -24.69 48.74
N ALA A 18 -32.19 -25.62 48.93
CA ALA A 18 -30.99 -25.80 48.11
C ALA A 18 -31.28 -26.15 46.64
N LEU A 19 -32.32 -26.93 46.31
CA LEU A 19 -32.59 -27.30 44.91
C LEU A 19 -33.16 -26.12 44.13
N LEU A 20 -34.06 -25.35 44.75
CA LEU A 20 -34.60 -24.11 44.20
C LEU A 20 -33.50 -23.04 44.11
N PHE A 21 -32.61 -22.96 45.10
CA PHE A 21 -31.46 -22.05 45.08
C PHE A 21 -30.45 -22.43 43.99
N MET A 22 -30.19 -23.72 43.75
CA MET A 22 -29.33 -24.19 42.66
C MET A 22 -29.93 -23.93 41.28
N LEU A 23 -31.24 -24.12 41.11
CA LEU A 23 -31.95 -23.79 39.86
C LEU A 23 -31.89 -22.29 39.58
N ILE A 24 -32.20 -21.47 40.59
CA ILE A 24 -32.12 -19.99 40.48
C ILE A 24 -30.67 -19.52 40.24
N HIS A 25 -29.66 -20.11 40.89
CA HIS A 25 -28.26 -19.75 40.66
C HIS A 25 -27.76 -20.18 39.29
N LYS A 26 -28.18 -21.34 38.78
CA LYS A 26 -27.80 -21.82 37.45
C LYS A 26 -28.42 -20.94 36.36
N ASP A 27 -29.66 -20.50 36.53
CA ASP A 27 -30.34 -19.58 35.61
C ASP A 27 -29.81 -18.15 35.69
N ILE A 28 -29.51 -17.63 36.88
CA ILE A 28 -28.87 -16.31 37.03
C ILE A 28 -27.46 -16.34 36.43
N ASN A 29 -26.69 -17.40 36.69
CA ASN A 29 -25.38 -17.56 36.07
C ASN A 29 -25.52 -17.70 34.56
N SER A 30 -26.45 -18.50 34.03
CA SER A 30 -26.68 -18.63 32.58
C SER A 30 -27.10 -17.31 31.93
N PHE A 31 -27.98 -16.53 32.58
CA PHE A 31 -28.38 -15.21 32.12
C PHE A 31 -27.23 -14.20 32.22
N LEU A 32 -26.41 -14.25 33.27
CA LEU A 32 -25.21 -13.44 33.40
C LEU A 32 -24.15 -13.86 32.38
N TYR A 33 -23.98 -15.15 32.09
CA TYR A 33 -23.10 -15.69 31.05
C TYR A 33 -23.60 -15.27 29.67
N GLN A 34 -24.90 -15.32 29.38
CA GLN A 34 -25.48 -14.87 28.13
C GLN A 34 -25.43 -13.32 28.00
N LYS A 35 -25.56 -12.59 29.11
CA LYS A 35 -25.35 -11.13 29.20
C LYS A 35 -23.86 -10.74 29.11
N LEU A 36 -22.96 -11.64 29.47
CA LEU A 36 -21.50 -11.51 29.32
C LEU A 36 -21.03 -11.91 27.90
N GLU A 37 -21.66 -12.89 27.26
CA GLU A 37 -21.42 -13.27 25.85
C GLU A 37 -22.03 -12.25 24.88
N THR A 38 -23.11 -11.58 25.26
CA THR A 38 -23.59 -10.38 24.54
C THR A 38 -22.74 -9.14 24.82
N LYS A 39 -21.80 -9.20 25.76
CA LYS A 39 -20.72 -8.22 25.93
C LYS A 39 -19.57 -8.58 24.97
N LYS A 40 -19.61 -7.93 23.80
CA LYS A 40 -18.58 -7.85 22.75
C LYS A 40 -18.40 -9.08 21.87
N GLN A 41 -19.36 -9.33 20.97
CA GLN A 41 -18.90 -9.62 19.61
C GLN A 41 -18.19 -8.36 19.11
N VAL A 42 -16.88 -8.43 18.93
CA VAL A 42 -16.13 -7.39 18.23
C VAL A 42 -16.75 -7.29 16.83
N LYS A 43 -17.31 -6.12 16.48
CA LYS A 43 -17.80 -5.86 15.12
C LYS A 43 -16.58 -5.86 14.19
N GLU A 44 -16.30 -7.00 13.59
CA GLU A 44 -15.18 -7.20 12.68
C GLU A 44 -15.70 -7.60 11.31
N GLN A 45 -15.20 -6.92 10.28
CA GLN A 45 -15.49 -7.22 8.88
C GLN A 45 -14.16 -7.28 8.12
N ASN A 46 -13.97 -8.31 7.30
CA ASN A 46 -12.83 -8.35 6.38
C ASN A 46 -13.06 -7.39 5.19
N HIS A 47 -11.97 -6.99 4.56
CA HIS A 47 -12.05 -6.33 3.26
C HIS A 47 -12.69 -7.30 2.26
N GLU A 48 -13.58 -6.79 1.43
CA GLU A 48 -14.04 -7.49 0.22
C GLU A 48 -13.23 -6.97 -0.96
N TYR A 49 -12.85 -7.87 -1.87
CA TYR A 49 -11.93 -7.57 -2.97
C TYR A 49 -12.58 -7.87 -4.32
N ASN A 50 -12.08 -7.21 -5.37
CA ASN A 50 -12.32 -7.64 -6.73
C ASN A 50 -11.87 -9.11 -6.89
N PRO A 51 -12.76 -10.03 -7.32
CA PRO A 51 -12.46 -11.46 -7.35
C PRO A 51 -11.42 -11.85 -8.41
N SER A 52 -11.17 -11.02 -9.42
CA SER A 52 -10.27 -11.34 -10.53
C SER A 52 -8.80 -11.40 -10.10
N ASP A 53 -8.32 -10.39 -9.37
CA ASP A 53 -6.90 -10.27 -9.02
C ASP A 53 -6.63 -9.74 -7.59
N LYS A 54 -7.68 -9.41 -6.83
CA LYS A 54 -7.62 -8.82 -5.48
C LYS A 54 -6.84 -7.50 -5.39
N SER A 55 -6.61 -6.82 -6.51
CA SER A 55 -5.88 -5.54 -6.55
C SER A 55 -6.73 -4.35 -6.10
N GLU A 56 -8.05 -4.50 -6.05
CA GLU A 56 -8.99 -3.49 -5.59
C GLU A 56 -9.80 -4.02 -4.41
N ILE A 57 -9.91 -3.21 -3.35
CA ILE A 57 -10.89 -3.42 -2.29
C ILE A 57 -12.21 -2.83 -2.76
N THR A 58 -13.26 -3.63 -2.79
CA THR A 58 -14.63 -3.20 -3.14
C THR A 58 -15.42 -2.78 -1.91
N LYS A 59 -15.07 -3.30 -0.73
CA LYS A 59 -15.67 -2.91 0.55
C LYS A 59 -14.62 -2.89 1.65
N ILE A 60 -14.53 -1.76 2.35
CA ILE A 60 -13.57 -1.56 3.44
C ILE A 60 -13.99 -2.41 4.64
N GLY A 61 -13.07 -3.26 5.09
CA GLY A 61 -13.12 -3.99 6.34
C GLY A 61 -12.60 -3.16 7.51
N PHE A 62 -13.07 -3.50 8.69
CA PHE A 62 -12.75 -2.81 9.95
C PHE A 62 -12.85 -3.79 11.12
N TYR A 63 -12.36 -3.36 12.27
CA TYR A 63 -12.51 -4.05 13.54
C TYR A 63 -12.81 -3.04 14.64
N GLU A 64 -13.50 -3.46 15.69
CA GLU A 64 -13.78 -2.61 16.83
C GLU A 64 -12.87 -2.94 18.01
N LYS A 65 -12.09 -1.97 18.47
CA LYS A 65 -11.27 -2.11 19.67
C LYS A 65 -11.44 -0.88 20.54
N ASN A 66 -11.65 -1.05 21.84
CA ASN A 66 -11.83 0.06 22.79
C ASN A 66 -12.91 1.07 22.36
N ASN A 67 -14.05 0.57 21.86
CA ASN A 67 -15.19 1.37 21.35
C ASN A 67 -14.81 2.27 20.16
N LYS A 68 -13.76 1.91 19.42
CA LYS A 68 -13.27 2.62 18.25
C LYS A 68 -13.30 1.66 17.06
N VAL A 69 -14.17 1.95 16.10
CA VAL A 69 -14.21 1.24 14.82
C VAL A 69 -13.03 1.70 13.99
N THR A 70 -12.10 0.79 13.76
CA THR A 70 -10.81 1.04 13.12
C THR A 70 -10.75 0.30 11.81
N ILE A 71 -10.34 0.99 10.74
CA ILE A 71 -10.12 0.37 9.44
C ILE A 71 -9.08 -0.75 9.55
N LYS A 72 -9.28 -1.85 8.82
CA LYS A 72 -8.23 -2.86 8.66
C LYS A 72 -7.15 -2.32 7.74
N GLN A 73 -5.89 -2.62 8.04
CA GLN A 73 -4.77 -2.24 7.19
C GLN A 73 -5.02 -2.69 5.73
N ILE A 74 -4.74 -1.79 4.79
CA ILE A 74 -4.85 -2.00 3.36
C ILE A 74 -3.58 -2.71 2.88
N PRO A 75 -3.64 -3.97 2.41
CA PRO A 75 -2.46 -4.72 2.02
C PRO A 75 -1.65 -4.04 0.91
N TRP A 76 -0.33 -4.19 0.94
CA TRP A 76 0.62 -3.50 0.04
C TRP A 76 0.38 -3.77 -1.45
N TYR A 77 -0.23 -4.91 -1.81
CA TYR A 77 -0.55 -5.27 -3.19
C TYR A 77 -1.85 -4.62 -3.71
N VAL A 78 -2.67 -4.04 -2.82
CA VAL A 78 -3.89 -3.31 -3.21
C VAL A 78 -3.49 -1.97 -3.84
N LYS A 79 -4.02 -1.72 -5.04
CA LYS A 79 -3.82 -0.53 -5.87
C LYS A 79 -5.00 0.43 -5.81
N LYS A 80 -6.18 -0.02 -5.36
CA LYS A 80 -7.37 0.81 -5.29
C LYS A 80 -8.26 0.46 -4.11
N VAL A 81 -8.80 1.48 -3.46
CA VAL A 81 -9.84 1.37 -2.43
C VAL A 81 -11.11 2.10 -2.88
N PRO A 82 -12.28 1.86 -2.27
CA PRO A 82 -13.50 2.57 -2.63
C PRO A 82 -13.38 4.06 -2.33
N ASP A 83 -13.99 4.91 -3.17
CA ASP A 83 -13.95 6.39 -3.03
C ASP A 83 -14.69 6.92 -1.79
N LYS A 84 -15.39 6.03 -1.05
CA LYS A 84 -16.14 6.37 0.16
C LYS A 84 -15.62 5.57 1.34
N LEU A 85 -15.27 6.28 2.41
CA LEU A 85 -15.00 5.71 3.72
C LEU A 85 -16.33 5.39 4.42
N PRO A 86 -16.54 4.17 4.95
CA PRO A 86 -17.70 3.87 5.80
C PRO A 86 -17.79 4.85 6.99
N GLU A 87 -18.98 5.41 7.21
CA GLU A 87 -19.19 6.48 8.20
C GLU A 87 -18.92 6.04 9.65
N GLU A 88 -19.03 4.74 9.93
CA GLU A 88 -18.72 4.19 11.26
C GLU A 88 -17.23 4.21 11.57
N ILE A 89 -16.34 4.32 10.57
CA ILE A 89 -14.89 4.32 10.80
C ILE A 89 -14.49 5.64 11.44
N VAL A 90 -14.01 5.53 12.67
CA VAL A 90 -13.53 6.66 13.49
C VAL A 90 -12.01 6.65 13.65
N SER A 91 -11.34 5.63 13.11
CA SER A 91 -9.90 5.45 13.21
C SER A 91 -9.29 4.90 11.93
N LEU A 92 -8.31 5.62 11.42
CA LEU A 92 -7.48 5.25 10.29
C LEU A 92 -6.13 4.64 10.73
N HIS A 93 -6.02 4.21 11.98
CA HIS A 93 -4.77 3.70 12.55
C HIS A 93 -4.09 2.67 11.62
N ARG A 94 -2.87 3.01 11.14
CA ARG A 94 -2.03 2.17 10.26
C ARG A 94 -2.67 1.74 8.93
N ALA A 95 -3.72 2.42 8.44
CA ALA A 95 -4.46 1.94 7.26
C ALA A 95 -3.58 1.71 6.02
N PHE A 96 -2.60 2.59 5.78
CA PHE A 96 -1.69 2.53 4.63
C PHE A 96 -0.21 2.39 5.04
N ALA A 97 0.06 1.88 6.23
CA ALA A 97 1.43 1.71 6.71
C ALA A 97 2.18 0.61 5.94
N HIS A 98 3.52 0.69 5.95
CA HIS A 98 4.44 -0.31 5.40
C HIS A 98 4.31 -0.52 3.88
N ARG A 99 4.52 0.55 3.10
CA ARG A 99 4.57 0.48 1.63
C ARG A 99 5.91 0.99 1.14
N TYR A 100 6.75 0.13 0.58
CA TYR A 100 8.09 0.48 0.16
C TYR A 100 8.16 0.85 -1.33
N LYS A 101 9.34 1.27 -1.79
CA LYS A 101 9.56 1.85 -3.13
C LYS A 101 9.18 0.92 -4.30
N ASP A 102 9.21 -0.39 -4.08
CA ASP A 102 8.90 -1.44 -5.04
C ASP A 102 7.40 -1.80 -5.07
N HIS A 103 6.60 -1.28 -4.14
CA HIS A 103 5.15 -1.45 -4.14
C HIS A 103 4.45 -0.42 -5.04
N GLY A 104 3.23 -0.74 -5.47
CA GLY A 104 2.38 0.19 -6.21
C GLY A 104 1.79 1.29 -5.32
N GLU A 105 1.50 2.43 -5.94
CA GLU A 105 0.61 3.44 -5.36
C GLU A 105 -0.80 2.85 -5.17
N VAL A 106 -1.49 3.32 -4.14
CA VAL A 106 -2.90 3.02 -3.90
C VAL A 106 -3.70 4.30 -4.11
N ILE A 107 -4.81 4.20 -4.82
CA ILE A 107 -5.71 5.34 -5.12
C ILE A 107 -7.11 5.12 -4.55
N GLY A 108 -7.91 6.18 -4.48
CA GLY A 108 -9.33 6.16 -4.08
C GLY A 108 -9.59 6.70 -2.68
N PHE A 109 -8.56 6.96 -1.87
CA PHE A 109 -8.72 7.51 -0.52
C PHE A 109 -8.64 9.04 -0.46
N GLU A 110 -8.22 9.69 -1.53
CA GLU A 110 -7.91 11.12 -1.59
C GLU A 110 -9.15 11.96 -1.28
N LYS A 111 -10.35 11.46 -1.62
CA LYS A 111 -11.64 12.15 -1.45
C LYS A 111 -12.49 11.61 -0.30
N TRP A 112 -11.93 10.81 0.60
CA TRP A 112 -12.69 10.30 1.74
C TRP A 112 -13.21 11.43 2.64
N ASP A 113 -14.49 11.32 3.04
CA ASP A 113 -15.05 12.16 4.10
C ASP A 113 -14.54 11.67 5.46
N THR A 114 -13.58 12.40 6.02
CA THR A 114 -12.93 12.07 7.28
C THR A 114 -13.53 12.78 8.50
N LYS A 115 -14.70 13.42 8.38
CA LYS A 115 -15.33 14.22 9.46
C LYS A 115 -15.62 13.48 10.77
N ASN A 116 -15.63 12.14 10.75
CA ASN A 116 -15.85 11.29 11.92
C ASN A 116 -14.54 10.69 12.47
N VAL A 117 -13.43 10.84 11.76
CA VAL A 117 -12.13 10.29 12.16
C VAL A 117 -11.58 11.09 13.33
N THR A 118 -11.21 10.36 14.39
CA THR A 118 -10.59 10.90 15.61
C THR A 118 -9.12 10.48 15.73
N ASP A 119 -8.71 9.46 14.98
CA ASP A 119 -7.39 8.83 15.10
C ASP A 119 -6.80 8.57 13.72
N MET A 120 -5.69 9.24 13.42
CA MET A 120 -4.90 9.08 12.20
C MET A 120 -3.49 8.56 12.51
N SER A 121 -3.29 7.99 13.70
CA SER A 121 -1.97 7.54 14.14
C SER A 121 -1.39 6.49 13.20
N TYR A 122 -0.14 6.70 12.79
CA TYR A 122 0.63 5.82 11.92
C TYR A 122 -0.02 5.49 10.57
N LEU A 123 -0.99 6.29 10.11
CA LEU A 123 -1.77 6.03 8.89
C LEU A 123 -0.88 5.71 7.67
N PHE A 124 0.17 6.50 7.45
CA PHE A 124 1.15 6.35 6.37
C PHE A 124 2.56 6.05 6.92
N TYR A 125 2.66 5.40 8.07
CA TYR A 125 3.94 5.01 8.67
C TYR A 125 4.74 4.07 7.74
N ASP A 126 6.01 4.39 7.46
CA ASP A 126 6.86 3.67 6.50
C ASP A 126 6.19 3.51 5.11
N ASN A 127 5.48 4.54 4.65
CA ASN A 127 4.85 4.57 3.33
C ASN A 127 5.65 5.46 2.35
N HIS A 128 6.48 4.82 1.53
CA HIS A 128 7.30 5.45 0.51
C HIS A 128 6.55 5.72 -0.80
N THR A 129 5.30 5.27 -0.95
CA THR A 129 4.54 5.43 -2.21
C THR A 129 3.53 6.56 -2.17
N VAL A 130 3.21 7.12 -1.00
CA VAL A 130 2.22 8.19 -0.86
C VAL A 130 2.79 9.58 -1.17
N ASN A 131 2.13 10.30 -2.06
CA ASN A 131 2.25 11.75 -2.22
C ASN A 131 0.91 12.37 -2.68
N ALA A 132 -0.21 11.88 -2.13
CA ALA A 132 -1.54 12.33 -2.50
C ALA A 132 -1.87 13.72 -1.93
N ASP A 133 -2.76 14.46 -2.62
CA ASP A 133 -3.38 15.68 -2.10
C ASP A 133 -4.44 15.30 -1.06
N LEU A 134 -4.17 15.61 0.21
CA LEU A 134 -5.03 15.36 1.36
C LEU A 134 -5.68 16.64 1.91
N SER A 135 -5.64 17.73 1.15
CA SER A 135 -6.11 19.05 1.61
C SER A 135 -7.64 19.08 1.82
N VAL A 136 -8.37 18.14 1.21
CA VAL A 136 -9.84 18.01 1.36
C VAL A 136 -10.27 17.25 2.62
N TRP A 137 -9.34 16.63 3.34
CA TRP A 137 -9.67 15.87 4.54
C TRP A 137 -10.10 16.78 5.70
N ASN A 138 -11.18 16.39 6.39
CA ASN A 138 -11.66 17.08 7.56
C ASN A 138 -10.99 16.52 8.83
N THR A 139 -10.02 17.26 9.36
CA THR A 139 -9.28 16.88 10.57
C THR A 139 -9.85 17.46 11.87
N SER A 140 -11.02 18.12 11.82
CA SER A 140 -11.54 18.92 12.94
C SER A 140 -11.82 18.14 14.23
N LYS A 141 -11.99 16.81 14.14
CA LYS A 141 -12.20 15.91 15.29
C LYS A 141 -10.98 15.04 15.61
N VAL A 142 -9.90 15.16 14.85
CA VAL A 142 -8.72 14.32 15.02
C VAL A 142 -7.99 14.75 16.29
N THR A 143 -7.78 13.80 17.20
CA THR A 143 -7.04 14.02 18.45
C THR A 143 -5.65 13.40 18.42
N ASN A 144 -5.42 12.39 17.56
CA ASN A 144 -4.15 11.68 17.47
C ASN A 144 -3.62 11.62 16.02
N MET A 145 -2.45 12.23 15.79
CA MET A 145 -1.71 12.21 14.52
C MET A 145 -0.30 11.60 14.69
N ARG A 146 -0.06 10.87 15.78
CA ARG A 146 1.23 10.26 16.09
C ARG A 146 1.75 9.43 14.93
N GLY A 147 2.95 9.75 14.46
CA GLY A 147 3.65 9.01 13.40
C GLY A 147 2.91 8.93 12.07
N MET A 148 1.93 9.80 11.81
CA MET A 148 1.05 9.71 10.63
C MET A 148 1.84 9.58 9.32
N PHE A 149 2.95 10.30 9.17
CA PHE A 149 3.85 10.28 8.01
C PHE A 149 5.29 9.91 8.38
N LYS A 150 5.49 9.22 9.51
CA LYS A 150 6.83 8.78 9.91
C LYS A 150 7.43 7.91 8.79
N ASN A 151 8.61 8.29 8.32
CA ASN A 151 9.34 7.70 7.19
C ASN A 151 8.56 7.67 5.86
N ALA A 152 7.56 8.54 5.68
CA ALA A 152 6.90 8.71 4.40
C ALA A 152 7.78 9.56 3.45
N ILE A 153 8.88 8.97 2.97
CA ILE A 153 10.01 9.68 2.34
C ILE A 153 9.64 10.55 1.13
N ASN A 154 8.54 10.22 0.44
CA ASN A 154 8.06 10.91 -0.76
C ASN A 154 6.88 11.86 -0.50
N TYR A 155 6.37 11.91 0.72
CA TYR A 155 5.17 12.69 1.01
C TYR A 155 5.48 14.20 1.07
N ASN A 156 4.80 14.97 0.23
CA ASN A 156 4.77 16.44 0.26
C ASN A 156 3.38 16.99 -0.11
N ASN A 157 2.32 16.24 0.18
CA ASN A 157 0.91 16.59 -0.10
C ASN A 157 0.65 16.96 -1.58
N ASN A 158 1.30 16.30 -2.53
CA ASN A 158 1.24 16.63 -3.96
C ASN A 158 1.53 18.11 -4.26
N ASP A 159 2.43 18.72 -3.48
CA ASP A 159 2.77 20.15 -3.52
C ASP A 159 1.59 21.11 -3.27
N LYS A 160 0.47 20.60 -2.75
CA LYS A 160 -0.67 21.42 -2.31
C LYS A 160 -0.48 21.87 -0.85
N PRO A 161 -0.94 23.08 -0.47
CA PRO A 161 -0.90 23.52 0.92
C PRO A 161 -1.66 22.57 1.84
N LEU A 162 -1.00 22.15 2.93
CA LEU A 162 -1.61 21.28 3.94
C LEU A 162 -2.32 22.12 5.01
N ASP A 163 -3.51 22.63 4.68
CA ASP A 163 -4.32 23.52 5.53
C ASP A 163 -5.31 22.75 6.42
N TRP A 164 -4.80 21.91 7.31
CA TRP A 164 -5.62 21.14 8.25
C TRP A 164 -6.02 21.92 9.50
N LYS A 165 -7.18 21.57 10.04
CA LYS A 165 -7.69 22.06 11.33
C LYS A 165 -7.16 21.17 12.45
N THR A 166 -6.24 21.69 13.27
CA THR A 166 -5.47 20.91 14.27
C THR A 166 -5.76 21.26 15.72
N ASP A 167 -6.73 22.13 16.00
CA ASP A 167 -7.07 22.57 17.38
C ASP A 167 -7.49 21.44 18.32
N SER A 168 -7.99 20.30 17.80
CA SER A 168 -8.35 19.15 18.65
C SER A 168 -7.20 18.16 18.86
N VAL A 169 -6.06 18.33 18.18
CA VAL A 169 -4.95 17.37 18.22
C VAL A 169 -4.17 17.52 19.53
N THR A 170 -3.96 16.39 20.20
CA THR A 170 -3.18 16.32 21.44
C THR A 170 -1.82 15.66 21.26
N ASP A 171 -1.69 14.75 20.28
CA ASP A 171 -0.47 13.96 20.03
C ASP A 171 -0.02 14.07 18.56
N MET A 172 1.18 14.61 18.34
CA MET A 172 1.86 14.72 17.06
C MET A 172 3.28 14.11 17.11
N GLU A 173 3.56 13.21 18.06
CA GLU A 173 4.87 12.57 18.19
C GLU A 173 5.27 11.91 16.87
N SER A 174 6.50 12.18 16.41
CA SER A 174 7.08 11.64 15.19
C SER A 174 6.25 11.84 13.91
N MET A 175 5.31 12.81 13.86
CA MET A 175 4.35 12.93 12.75
C MET A 175 5.02 12.93 11.37
N PHE A 176 6.14 13.63 11.21
CA PHE A 176 6.94 13.72 9.99
C PHE A 176 8.38 13.20 10.17
N ASP A 177 8.68 12.45 11.22
CA ASP A 177 10.02 11.90 11.48
C ASP A 177 10.51 11.08 10.28
N GLY A 178 11.59 11.49 9.61
CA GLY A 178 12.13 10.85 8.42
C GLY A 178 11.34 11.10 7.10
N ALA A 179 10.36 11.99 7.08
CA ALA A 179 9.66 12.40 5.86
C ALA A 179 10.52 13.38 5.04
N THR A 180 11.53 12.85 4.35
CA THR A 180 12.61 13.65 3.74
C THR A 180 12.15 14.66 2.69
N SER A 181 11.09 14.34 1.93
CA SER A 181 10.55 15.24 0.90
C SER A 181 9.58 16.29 1.45
N PHE A 182 9.16 16.17 2.71
CA PHE A 182 8.13 17.04 3.28
C PHE A 182 8.66 18.45 3.55
N ASN A 183 8.14 19.45 2.85
CA ASN A 183 8.66 20.84 2.87
C ASN A 183 7.54 21.90 3.00
N GLN A 184 6.39 21.51 3.54
CA GLN A 184 5.21 22.38 3.68
C GLN A 184 5.38 23.42 4.80
N ASN A 185 4.70 24.56 4.67
CA ASN A 185 4.62 25.56 5.73
C ASN A 185 3.45 25.27 6.68
N LEU A 186 3.76 24.98 7.94
CA LEU A 186 2.79 24.59 8.98
C LEU A 186 2.55 25.68 10.02
N LYS A 187 3.06 26.91 9.83
CA LYS A 187 2.90 28.01 10.81
C LYS A 187 1.46 28.31 11.18
N LYS A 188 0.51 28.07 10.27
CA LYS A 188 -0.92 28.33 10.50
C LYS A 188 -1.61 27.28 11.38
N TRP A 189 -0.96 26.16 11.69
CA TRP A 189 -1.56 25.10 12.48
C TRP A 189 -1.75 25.53 13.93
N ASN A 190 -2.96 25.34 14.45
CA ASN A 190 -3.26 25.61 15.84
C ASN A 190 -2.86 24.40 16.70
N VAL A 191 -1.68 24.48 17.31
CA VAL A 191 -1.12 23.40 18.16
C VAL A 191 -1.30 23.65 19.65
N THR A 192 -2.29 24.47 20.04
CA THR A 192 -2.47 24.89 21.44
C THR A 192 -2.84 23.76 22.40
N ASN A 193 -3.40 22.65 21.89
CA ASN A 193 -3.77 21.47 22.68
C ASN A 193 -2.76 20.32 22.56
N VAL A 194 -1.70 20.48 21.75
CA VAL A 194 -0.67 19.45 21.59
C VAL A 194 0.17 19.39 22.86
N ASN A 195 0.21 18.21 23.48
CA ASN A 195 1.00 17.91 24.67
C ASN A 195 2.15 16.93 24.40
N ASN A 196 2.22 16.36 23.19
CA ASN A 196 3.33 15.53 22.74
C ASN A 196 3.69 15.85 21.28
N ASN A 197 4.88 16.43 21.07
CA ASN A 197 5.45 16.76 19.76
C ASN A 197 6.89 16.21 19.60
N LYS A 198 7.27 15.22 20.41
CA LYS A 198 8.62 14.64 20.37
C LYS A 198 8.92 14.11 18.97
N ASN A 199 10.14 14.36 18.48
CA ASN A 199 10.59 13.94 17.14
C ASN A 199 9.69 14.41 15.98
N PHE A 200 8.82 15.43 16.16
CA PHE A 200 7.78 15.80 15.19
C PHE A 200 8.28 15.89 13.75
N SER A 201 9.43 16.54 13.55
CA SER A 201 10.01 16.82 12.24
C SER A 201 11.44 16.31 12.08
N ARG A 202 11.91 15.46 12.99
CA ARG A 202 13.29 14.94 12.98
C ARG A 202 13.62 14.33 11.62
N ALA A 203 14.73 14.73 11.00
CA ALA A 203 15.15 14.25 9.67
C ALA A 203 14.11 14.43 8.53
N SER A 204 13.11 15.31 8.70
CA SER A 204 12.19 15.72 7.63
C SER A 204 12.75 16.90 6.83
N GLY A 205 12.14 17.21 5.68
CA GLY A 205 12.52 18.39 4.88
C GLY A 205 12.32 19.73 5.59
N ILE A 206 11.52 19.80 6.67
CA ILE A 206 11.33 21.01 7.49
C ILE A 206 12.19 21.02 8.77
N PHE A 207 13.05 20.01 9.00
CA PHE A 207 13.76 19.84 10.27
C PHE A 207 14.54 21.08 10.72
N GLU A 208 15.27 21.70 9.81
CA GLU A 208 16.10 22.90 10.07
C GLU A 208 15.33 24.22 9.92
N TYR A 209 14.09 24.19 9.42
CA TYR A 209 13.30 25.39 9.07
C TYR A 209 12.31 25.74 10.19
N LYS A 210 12.78 26.44 11.22
CA LYS A 210 11.94 26.87 12.36
C LYS A 210 10.74 27.75 11.94
N ASP A 211 10.88 28.49 10.85
CA ASP A 211 9.86 29.35 10.25
C ASP A 211 8.76 28.57 9.51
N LYS A 212 8.95 27.26 9.26
CA LYS A 212 7.93 26.38 8.67
C LYS A 212 7.22 25.50 9.69
N LYS A 213 7.76 25.38 10.89
CA LYS A 213 7.17 24.57 11.97
C LYS A 213 6.00 25.31 12.65
N PRO A 214 5.02 24.58 13.23
CA PRO A 214 3.99 25.20 14.07
C PRO A 214 4.61 25.96 15.25
N ASP A 215 3.88 26.95 15.76
CA ASP A 215 4.28 27.69 16.97
C ASP A 215 3.96 26.86 18.22
N TRP A 216 4.92 26.00 18.59
CA TRP A 216 4.75 25.07 19.68
C TRP A 216 4.66 25.74 21.06
N LYS A 217 3.74 25.26 21.91
CA LYS A 217 3.72 25.59 23.34
C LYS A 217 4.80 24.86 24.15
N ILE A 218 5.16 23.66 23.70
CA ILE A 218 6.20 22.81 24.29
C ILE A 218 7.35 22.67 23.30
N GLU A 219 8.59 22.72 23.76
CA GLU A 219 9.73 22.57 22.86
C GLU A 219 9.73 21.17 22.20
N GLU A 220 10.01 21.12 20.90
CA GLU A 220 10.20 19.87 20.17
C GLU A 220 11.50 19.20 20.63
N ILE A 221 11.39 18.13 21.42
CA ILE A 221 12.55 17.32 21.82
C ILE A 221 12.85 16.29 20.73
N ASN A 222 14.08 16.31 20.22
CA ASN A 222 14.56 15.37 19.20
C ASN A 222 15.59 14.41 19.79
N GLU A 223 15.37 13.11 19.61
CA GLU A 223 16.36 12.09 19.95
C GLU A 223 17.55 12.17 18.99
N HIS A 224 18.75 11.88 19.52
CA HIS A 224 19.98 11.93 18.74
C HIS A 224 19.88 11.03 17.50
N ILE A 225 20.24 11.58 16.34
CA ILE A 225 20.38 10.79 15.13
C ILE A 225 21.75 10.11 15.23
N GLU A 226 21.79 8.89 15.75
CA GLU A 226 22.95 8.03 15.50
C GLU A 226 23.06 7.84 13.99
N LYS A 227 24.00 8.56 13.36
CA LYS A 227 24.38 8.28 11.98
C LYS A 227 24.92 6.87 11.97
N LYS A 228 24.08 5.90 11.58
CA LYS A 228 24.56 4.57 11.23
C LYS A 228 25.57 4.78 10.11
N VAL A 229 26.86 4.67 10.42
CA VAL A 229 27.93 4.75 9.44
C VAL A 229 27.64 3.64 8.45
N GLU A 230 27.24 4.00 7.24
CA GLU A 230 27.04 3.06 6.16
C GLU A 230 28.44 2.56 5.80
N GLU A 231 28.85 1.42 6.39
CA GLU A 231 30.05 0.73 5.96
C GLU A 231 29.86 0.43 4.47
N LYS A 232 30.68 1.08 3.63
CA LYS A 232 30.72 0.77 2.19
C LYS A 232 30.78 -0.76 2.07
N PRO A 233 29.89 -1.41 1.29
CA PRO A 233 29.93 -2.85 1.15
C PRO A 233 31.35 -3.24 0.75
N LYS A 234 32.01 -4.07 1.56
CA LYS A 234 33.29 -4.67 1.19
C LYS A 234 33.04 -5.37 -0.14
N VAL A 235 33.69 -4.92 -1.20
CA VAL A 235 33.71 -5.63 -2.48
C VAL A 235 34.43 -6.95 -2.21
N ILE A 236 33.66 -8.02 -1.99
CA ILE A 236 34.20 -9.37 -2.00
C ILE A 236 34.45 -9.68 -3.48
N VAL A 237 35.69 -9.47 -3.93
CA VAL A 237 36.12 -9.91 -5.25
C VAL A 237 36.17 -11.44 -5.19
N HIS A 238 35.10 -12.08 -5.64
CA HIS A 238 35.16 -13.50 -5.96
C HIS A 238 36.03 -13.67 -7.20
N PRO A 239 37.13 -14.45 -7.16
CA PRO A 239 37.91 -14.72 -8.35
C PRO A 239 37.00 -15.41 -9.38
N SER A 240 37.01 -14.90 -10.62
CA SER A 240 36.25 -15.49 -11.72
C SER A 240 36.61 -16.98 -11.85
N PRO A 241 35.62 -17.89 -11.89
CA PRO A 241 35.90 -19.30 -12.12
C PRO A 241 36.63 -19.48 -13.47
N PRO A 242 37.60 -20.40 -13.58
CA PRO A 242 38.35 -20.61 -14.80
C PRO A 242 37.40 -20.99 -15.95
N LYS A 243 37.54 -20.26 -17.07
CA LYS A 243 36.71 -20.44 -18.27
C LYS A 243 36.89 -21.87 -18.79
N PRO A 244 35.81 -22.67 -18.96
CA PRO A 244 35.95 -24.03 -19.48
C PRO A 244 36.46 -24.02 -20.92
N LYS A 245 37.49 -24.83 -21.20
CA LYS A 245 38.03 -25.03 -22.56
C LYS A 245 37.02 -25.86 -23.36
N ILE A 246 36.31 -25.21 -24.29
CA ILE A 246 35.47 -25.90 -25.26
C ILE A 246 36.34 -26.22 -26.48
N THR A 247 36.66 -27.50 -26.69
CA THR A 247 37.29 -27.98 -27.93
C THR A 247 36.18 -28.38 -28.90
N LEU A 248 35.94 -27.57 -29.94
CA LEU A 248 35.01 -27.92 -31.01
C LEU A 248 35.70 -28.85 -32.03
N PRO A 249 35.13 -30.02 -32.37
CA PRO A 249 35.69 -30.85 -33.44
C PRO A 249 35.43 -30.20 -34.81
N LEU A 250 36.46 -30.15 -35.66
CA LEU A 250 36.37 -29.69 -37.05
C LEU A 250 35.56 -30.69 -37.88
N THR A 251 34.35 -30.31 -38.28
CA THR A 251 33.53 -31.10 -39.21
C THR A 251 33.94 -30.77 -40.64
N LYS A 252 34.29 -31.80 -41.41
CA LYS A 252 34.73 -31.72 -42.82
C LYS A 252 33.53 -31.31 -43.70
N ILE A 253 33.63 -30.17 -44.38
CA ILE A 253 32.61 -29.72 -45.35
C ILE A 253 32.76 -30.56 -46.62
N ILE A 254 31.74 -31.36 -46.95
CA ILE A 254 31.65 -32.08 -48.23
C ILE A 254 30.83 -31.21 -49.19
N THR A 255 31.44 -30.77 -50.29
CA THR A 255 30.77 -30.03 -51.37
C THR A 255 29.98 -31.00 -52.28
N PRO A 256 28.71 -30.73 -52.62
CA PRO A 256 28.00 -31.50 -53.64
C PRO A 256 28.43 -31.10 -55.06
N THR A 257 28.62 -32.12 -55.89
CA THR A 257 28.99 -32.08 -57.32
C THR A 257 27.93 -31.41 -58.20
N ALA A 258 28.39 -30.67 -59.21
CA ALA A 258 27.58 -30.01 -60.23
C ALA A 258 26.80 -31.01 -61.11
N ASN A 259 25.55 -30.68 -61.43
CA ASN A 259 24.78 -31.32 -62.51
C ASN A 259 24.53 -30.32 -63.66
N PRO A 260 24.38 -30.79 -64.92
CA PRO A 260 24.40 -29.95 -66.12
C PRO A 260 23.05 -29.30 -66.45
N ALA A 261 23.09 -28.19 -67.20
CA ALA A 261 21.95 -27.41 -67.71
C ALA A 261 21.41 -27.95 -69.07
N PRO A 262 20.43 -27.30 -69.74
CA PRO A 262 19.04 -26.98 -69.36
C PRO A 262 18.03 -27.46 -70.44
N ASN A 263 16.69 -27.35 -70.24
CA ASN A 263 15.74 -27.07 -71.34
C ASN A 263 14.28 -26.75 -70.93
N SER A 264 13.70 -25.85 -71.75
CA SER A 264 12.27 -25.64 -72.09
C SER A 264 11.41 -24.59 -71.35
N ARG A 265 11.25 -23.44 -72.06
CA ARG A 265 10.03 -22.67 -72.40
C ARG A 265 9.00 -22.31 -71.32
N SER A 266 8.76 -21.01 -71.12
CA SER A 266 7.57 -20.27 -71.63
C SER A 266 7.46 -18.87 -70.99
N ASN A 267 6.80 -17.97 -71.72
CA ASN A 267 6.83 -16.52 -71.62
C ASN A 267 6.03 -15.93 -70.45
N LEU A 268 6.50 -14.80 -69.88
CA LEU A 268 5.66 -13.63 -69.59
C LEU A 268 6.52 -12.39 -69.31
N GLU A 269 6.35 -11.33 -70.11
CA GLU A 269 7.00 -10.01 -69.93
C GLU A 269 6.08 -9.01 -69.23
N THR A 270 6.67 -8.04 -68.52
CA THR A 270 6.43 -6.56 -68.54
C THR A 270 6.91 -5.91 -67.21
N PRO A 271 7.10 -4.58 -67.10
CA PRO A 271 7.89 -3.67 -67.95
C PRO A 271 8.93 -2.86 -67.12
N LYS A 272 9.86 -2.19 -67.84
CA LYS A 272 10.93 -1.32 -67.32
C LYS A 272 10.37 0.01 -66.76
N SER A 273 10.97 0.52 -65.68
CA SER A 273 10.98 1.96 -65.39
C SER A 273 12.39 2.43 -64.98
N ASN A 274 12.80 3.56 -65.58
CA ASN A 274 14.12 4.17 -65.50
C ASN A 274 14.27 5.01 -64.23
N ILE A 275 15.44 4.98 -63.59
CA ILE A 275 15.81 5.87 -62.49
C ILE A 275 16.66 7.02 -63.06
N SER A 276 16.14 8.24 -62.98
CA SER A 276 16.89 9.47 -63.26
C SER A 276 17.73 9.87 -62.06
N ILE A 277 19.02 10.15 -62.30
CA ILE A 277 19.97 10.67 -61.31
C ILE A 277 19.83 12.19 -61.28
N THR A 278 19.72 12.80 -60.11
CA THR A 278 19.96 14.24 -59.92
C THR A 278 20.85 14.44 -58.70
N THR A 279 22.04 14.97 -58.97
CA THR A 279 23.04 15.37 -58.00
C THR A 279 22.71 16.77 -57.48
N GLN A 280 22.70 17.00 -56.17
CA GLN A 280 22.82 18.35 -55.62
C GLN A 280 23.92 18.43 -54.56
N GLN A 281 24.57 19.59 -54.61
CA GLN A 281 25.86 19.95 -54.02
C GLN A 281 25.85 20.06 -52.50
N SER A 282 27.04 19.86 -51.95
CA SER A 282 27.38 19.99 -50.53
C SER A 282 27.36 21.45 -50.07
N LYS A 283 26.76 21.68 -48.89
CA LYS A 283 27.03 22.84 -48.05
C LYS A 283 27.46 22.33 -46.67
N LYS A 284 28.73 22.53 -46.33
CA LYS A 284 29.29 22.28 -44.99
C LYS A 284 28.94 23.46 -44.07
N LEU A 285 28.37 23.21 -42.88
CA LEU A 285 28.93 23.75 -41.63
C LEU A 285 28.38 23.08 -40.36
N SER A 286 29.32 22.90 -39.41
CA SER A 286 29.26 22.67 -37.96
C SER A 286 28.49 21.47 -37.39
N THR A 287 29.27 20.40 -37.17
CA THR A 287 29.30 19.46 -36.03
C THR A 287 28.05 19.31 -35.16
N PRO A 288 27.35 18.18 -35.24
CA PRO A 288 26.19 17.88 -34.42
C PRO A 288 26.55 17.08 -33.14
N ALA A 289 25.88 17.43 -32.04
CA ALA A 289 25.40 16.44 -31.09
C ALA A 289 24.49 15.44 -31.82
N ILE A 290 24.47 14.17 -31.38
CA ILE A 290 23.58 13.09 -31.84
C ILE A 290 24.06 12.39 -33.13
N VAL A 291 24.63 11.18 -33.01
CA VAL A 291 24.08 9.93 -33.57
C VAL A 291 24.67 8.75 -32.81
N GLY A 292 23.79 8.05 -32.11
CA GLY A 292 23.96 6.69 -31.60
C GLY A 292 22.59 6.01 -31.46
N ILE A 293 21.63 6.37 -32.33
CA ILE A 293 20.42 5.58 -32.59
C ILE A 293 20.48 5.26 -34.08
N VAL A 294 20.66 3.98 -34.38
CA VAL A 294 20.07 3.19 -35.50
C VAL A 294 20.89 1.90 -35.57
N VAL A 295 20.72 1.03 -34.57
CA VAL A 295 20.73 -0.43 -34.74
C VAL A 295 19.86 -0.98 -33.63
N GLY A 296 18.64 -1.43 -33.94
CA GLY A 296 17.80 -2.12 -32.95
C GLY A 296 16.30 -2.05 -33.14
N SER A 297 15.77 -1.24 -34.05
CA SER A 297 14.35 -1.33 -34.45
C SER A 297 14.16 -2.41 -35.51
N GLN A 298 14.53 -3.66 -35.22
CA GLN A 298 14.09 -4.83 -36.00
C GLN A 298 14.14 -6.15 -35.19
N VAL A 299 13.81 -6.12 -33.89
CA VAL A 299 13.58 -7.34 -33.08
C VAL A 299 12.36 -7.18 -32.17
N ILE A 300 11.24 -6.61 -32.67
CA ILE A 300 9.90 -6.86 -32.08
C ILE A 300 8.86 -6.80 -33.21
N LEU A 301 8.98 -7.64 -34.24
CA LEU A 301 7.82 -7.93 -35.11
C LEU A 301 7.86 -9.33 -35.76
N THR A 302 8.54 -10.29 -35.13
CA THR A 302 8.51 -11.72 -35.54
C THR A 302 8.23 -12.68 -34.39
N SER A 303 8.11 -12.23 -33.14
CA SER A 303 7.66 -13.08 -32.01
C SER A 303 6.13 -13.26 -31.94
N LEU A 304 5.38 -12.71 -32.90
CA LEU A 304 3.92 -12.87 -33.02
C LEU A 304 3.47 -13.82 -34.14
N ALA A 305 4.40 -14.53 -34.80
CA ALA A 305 4.08 -15.45 -35.91
C ALA A 305 4.45 -16.94 -35.69
N ALA A 306 4.91 -17.35 -34.50
CA ALA A 306 5.32 -18.73 -34.23
C ALA A 306 4.81 -19.36 -32.91
N GLY A 307 3.85 -18.73 -32.21
CA GLY A 307 3.36 -19.22 -30.91
C GLY A 307 1.95 -19.83 -30.89
N ILE A 308 1.19 -19.73 -31.98
CA ILE A 308 -0.25 -20.08 -31.98
C ILE A 308 -0.57 -21.56 -32.34
N PRO A 309 0.30 -22.39 -32.97
CA PRO A 309 -0.05 -23.81 -33.16
C PRO A 309 0.30 -24.75 -31.99
N TYR A 310 0.98 -24.29 -30.92
CA TYR A 310 1.44 -25.22 -29.86
C TYR A 310 0.41 -25.45 -28.72
N LEU A 311 -0.71 -24.70 -28.68
CA LEU A 311 -1.71 -24.82 -27.61
C LEU A 311 -2.91 -25.73 -27.91
N ILE A 312 -3.05 -26.30 -29.13
CA ILE A 312 -4.19 -27.17 -29.46
C ILE A 312 -3.91 -28.67 -29.19
N LYS A 313 -2.69 -29.09 -28.86
CA LYS A 313 -2.35 -30.53 -28.65
C LYS A 313 -2.20 -30.99 -27.19
N ARG A 314 -2.54 -30.17 -26.18
CA ARG A 314 -2.49 -30.56 -24.75
C ARG A 314 -3.86 -30.84 -24.11
N PHE A 315 -4.97 -30.72 -24.85
CA PHE A 315 -6.33 -30.99 -24.35
C PHE A 315 -7.05 -32.15 -25.08
N LYS A 316 -6.32 -33.22 -25.43
CA LYS A 316 -6.92 -34.53 -25.73
C LYS A 316 -6.00 -35.66 -25.26
N LYS A 317 -6.02 -35.93 -23.96
CA LYS A 317 -6.04 -37.27 -23.38
C LYS A 317 -6.43 -37.19 -21.91
#